data_AF-A0A958DIX2-F1
#
_entry.id   AF-A0A958DIX2-F1
#
_cell.length_a   1.000
_cell.length_b   1.000
_cell.length_c   1.000
_cell.angle_alpha   90.00
_cell.angle_beta   90.00
_cell.angle_gamma   90.00
#
_symmetry.space_group_name_H-M   'P 1'
#
loop_
_entity.id
_entity.type
_entity.pdbx_description
1 polymer ?
#
loop_
_entity_poly.entity_id
_entity_poly.type
_entity_poly.pdbx_seq_one_letter_code
_entity_poly.pdbx_strand_id
1 'polypeptide(L)'
;ASPIMPLGADTPDAYRLFHRLSGKIDHYFSLCSLIRLEPRAAEKAQDLPSLADLDIRDAAAIEAYLTEAPLAAPTPEGMLNFDGDLNPRYAELLQHLRAQVLTPMLGSSPNALREADWSRIKSSFSAHRDWANARPEVKVNALPPERLQIYVDNSSYAETLRDLIEASHRTAFALGNLQLVEKLILYQAYLLPLVNSFVSFPELYDPDGRALFEMGTLIMDGRHFTLAVKVPDRKQHVQFSSLSNMFIMYVEISSKTGGMLYEVAVPVTSGNRGNLQVGKWGIFQDIEGQERHARVMQIVENPISLKEAIVAPFVRLGKAISTKLEEVTSKAEQELENKGSQTVASVHEGDLPAPAPAASEKKSDPAASGGLLAGGGIAIAALGSSVAFITKTLADMTLLKMFGGLLAAVLAVMLPATIVAYIKLSKRDLSAILEGSGWGINARMRLTRFQSYTFTHQPAYPPGSKGVRRRRWRFWMLGLVVVIVILYALGWYYGQWGK
;
A
#
# COMPACT_ATOMS: atom_id res chain seq x y z
N ALA A 1 -2.55 -58.06 29.94
CA ALA A 1 -3.27 -56.89 29.38
C ALA A 1 -3.32 -55.79 30.45
N SER A 2 -3.00 -54.55 30.10
CA SER A 2 -3.24 -53.39 30.98
C SER A 2 -4.45 -52.61 30.45
N PRO A 3 -5.05 -51.69 31.23
CA PRO A 3 -6.14 -50.85 30.73
C PRO A 3 -5.76 -50.06 29.46
N ILE A 4 -4.49 -49.67 29.33
CA ILE A 4 -3.94 -48.95 28.16
C ILE A 4 -3.62 -49.92 27.00
N MET A 5 -3.31 -51.19 27.30
CA MET A 5 -2.92 -52.23 26.33
C MET A 5 -3.84 -53.46 26.46
N PRO A 6 -5.13 -53.36 26.10
CA PRO A 6 -6.11 -54.44 26.23
C PRO A 6 -5.73 -55.71 25.47
N LEU A 7 -4.99 -55.60 24.36
CA LEU A 7 -4.50 -56.72 23.56
C LEU A 7 -2.99 -56.97 23.73
N GLY A 8 -2.37 -56.41 24.77
CA GLY A 8 -0.91 -56.52 24.95
C GLY A 8 -0.16 -55.81 23.83
N ALA A 9 0.91 -56.43 23.32
CA ALA A 9 1.78 -55.85 22.30
C ALA A 9 1.06 -55.48 21.00
N ASP A 10 -0.04 -56.17 20.67
CA ASP A 10 -0.82 -55.97 19.44
C ASP A 10 -1.78 -54.77 19.53
N THR A 11 -1.95 -54.18 20.72
CA THR A 11 -2.88 -53.07 20.95
C THR A 11 -2.67 -51.89 20.00
N PRO A 12 -1.44 -51.38 19.74
CA PRO A 12 -1.26 -50.21 18.89
C PRO A 12 -1.72 -50.43 17.45
N ASP A 13 -1.45 -51.60 16.88
CA ASP A 13 -1.86 -51.93 15.51
C ASP A 13 -3.37 -52.21 15.43
N ALA A 14 -3.90 -52.95 16.40
CA ALA A 14 -5.34 -53.15 16.57
C ALA A 14 -6.10 -51.82 16.73
N TYR A 15 -5.54 -50.89 17.51
CA TYR A 15 -6.13 -49.56 17.71
C TYR A 15 -6.08 -48.69 16.46
N ARG A 16 -4.99 -48.72 15.69
CA ARG A 16 -4.91 -48.01 14.39
C ARG A 16 -5.99 -48.49 13.43
N LEU A 17 -6.20 -49.80 13.36
CA LEU A 17 -7.23 -50.40 12.52
C LEU A 17 -8.64 -50.03 13.00
N PHE A 18 -8.88 -50.15 14.31
CA PHE A 18 -10.12 -49.72 14.96
C PHE A 18 -10.42 -48.24 14.69
N HIS A 19 -9.46 -47.34 14.92
CA HIS A 19 -9.61 -45.90 14.74
C HIS A 19 -9.85 -45.53 13.27
N ARG A 20 -9.23 -46.23 12.33
CA ARG A 20 -9.42 -46.00 10.89
C ARG A 20 -10.86 -46.30 10.44
N LEU A 21 -11.47 -47.34 11.01
CA LEU A 21 -12.82 -47.79 10.63
C LEU A 21 -13.91 -47.22 11.54
N SER A 22 -13.56 -46.66 12.70
CA SER A 22 -14.55 -46.32 13.72
C SER A 22 -15.61 -45.35 13.24
N GLY A 23 -15.21 -44.29 12.53
CA GLY A 23 -16.15 -43.31 11.98
C GLY A 23 -17.13 -43.93 10.96
N LYS A 24 -16.67 -44.88 10.14
CA LYS A 24 -17.51 -45.57 9.15
C LYS A 24 -18.46 -46.57 9.81
N ILE A 25 -18.00 -47.31 10.82
CA ILE A 25 -18.84 -48.25 11.57
C ILE A 25 -19.88 -47.50 12.40
N ASP A 26 -19.50 -46.40 13.06
CA ASP A 26 -20.42 -45.53 13.80
C ASP A 26 -21.48 -44.91 12.86
N HIS A 27 -21.07 -44.47 11.67
CA HIS A 27 -22.01 -43.97 10.65
C HIS A 27 -22.98 -45.07 10.18
N TYR A 28 -22.50 -46.29 9.93
CA TYR A 28 -23.35 -47.42 9.56
C TYR A 28 -24.42 -47.70 10.64
N PHE A 29 -24.04 -47.83 11.91
CA PHE A 29 -25.01 -48.07 12.99
C PHE A 29 -25.97 -46.88 13.21
N SER A 30 -25.52 -45.65 12.94
CA SER A 30 -26.38 -44.47 12.95
C SER A 30 -27.44 -44.53 11.85
N LEU A 31 -27.07 -44.97 10.63
CA LEU A 31 -28.02 -45.20 9.53
C LEU A 31 -29.01 -46.33 9.86
N CYS A 32 -28.54 -47.44 10.43
CA CYS A 32 -29.42 -48.53 10.88
C CYS A 32 -30.43 -48.05 11.93
N SER A 33 -29.99 -47.21 12.88
CA SER A 33 -30.86 -46.62 13.90
C SER A 33 -31.88 -45.64 13.29
N LEU A 34 -31.46 -44.82 12.31
CA LEU A 34 -32.34 -43.92 11.59
C LEU A 34 -33.43 -44.70 10.83
N ILE A 35 -33.07 -45.79 10.15
CA ILE A 35 -34.02 -46.64 9.41
C ILE A 35 -34.99 -47.34 10.36
N ARG A 36 -34.52 -47.76 11.55
CA ARG A 36 -35.38 -48.37 12.57
C ARG A 36 -36.45 -47.38 13.08
N LEU A 37 -36.11 -46.10 13.20
CA LEU A 37 -37.03 -45.05 13.61
C LEU A 37 -37.96 -44.60 12.46
N GLU A 38 -37.39 -44.40 11.28
CA GLU A 38 -38.05 -43.89 10.08
C GLU A 38 -37.80 -44.83 8.89
N PRO A 39 -38.67 -45.81 8.63
CA PRO A 39 -38.44 -46.80 7.57
C PRO A 39 -38.26 -46.21 6.17
N ARG A 40 -38.85 -45.02 5.92
CA ARG A 40 -38.70 -44.27 4.65
C ARG A 40 -37.27 -43.77 4.42
N ALA A 41 -36.43 -43.73 5.45
CA ALA A 41 -35.02 -43.37 5.32
C ALA A 41 -34.19 -44.45 4.61
N ALA A 42 -34.70 -45.68 4.49
CA ALA A 42 -33.97 -46.78 3.83
C ALA A 42 -33.67 -46.47 2.35
N GLU A 43 -34.63 -45.91 1.62
CA GLU A 43 -34.45 -45.54 0.21
C GLU A 43 -33.37 -44.45 0.05
N LYS A 44 -33.38 -43.45 0.93
CA LYS A 44 -32.37 -42.38 0.93
C LYS A 44 -30.99 -42.87 1.36
N ALA A 45 -30.92 -43.80 2.30
CA ALA A 45 -29.66 -44.34 2.79
C ALA A 45 -28.97 -45.28 1.77
N GLN A 46 -29.75 -45.89 0.88
CA GLN A 46 -29.23 -46.68 -0.25
C GLN A 46 -28.69 -45.79 -1.37
N ASP A 47 -29.21 -44.57 -1.53
CA ASP A 47 -28.76 -43.56 -2.49
C ASP A 47 -27.67 -42.63 -1.91
N LEU A 48 -26.92 -43.07 -0.89
CA LEU A 48 -25.83 -42.29 -0.30
C LEU A 48 -24.46 -42.90 -0.64
N PRO A 49 -23.53 -42.14 -1.25
CA PRO A 49 -23.73 -40.86 -1.95
C PRO A 49 -24.60 -41.04 -3.21
N SER A 50 -25.23 -39.96 -3.71
CA SER A 50 -26.18 -40.08 -4.83
C SER A 50 -25.49 -40.47 -6.13
N LEU A 51 -26.10 -41.39 -6.87
CA LEU A 51 -25.61 -41.82 -8.18
C LEU A 51 -25.83 -40.78 -9.29
N ALA A 52 -26.69 -39.77 -9.06
CA ALA A 52 -27.10 -38.81 -10.09
C ALA A 52 -25.93 -37.95 -10.61
N ASP A 53 -24.95 -37.66 -9.76
CA ASP A 53 -23.82 -36.78 -10.07
C ASP A 53 -22.51 -37.56 -10.36
N LEU A 54 -22.57 -38.89 -10.42
CA LEU A 54 -21.40 -39.74 -10.61
C LEU A 54 -21.00 -39.86 -12.10
N ASP A 55 -19.81 -39.40 -12.46
CA ASP A 55 -19.20 -39.72 -13.76
C ASP A 55 -18.59 -41.13 -13.74
N ILE A 56 -19.34 -42.11 -14.26
CA ILE A 56 -18.93 -43.52 -14.35
C ILE A 56 -17.73 -43.77 -15.29
N ARG A 57 -17.30 -42.77 -16.07
CA ARG A 57 -16.12 -42.87 -16.94
C ARG A 57 -14.85 -42.44 -16.24
N ASP A 58 -14.96 -41.72 -15.13
CA ASP A 58 -13.82 -41.29 -14.32
C ASP A 58 -13.59 -42.26 -13.16
N ALA A 59 -12.44 -42.95 -13.21
CA ALA A 59 -12.03 -43.87 -12.16
C ALA A 59 -11.86 -43.17 -10.80
N ALA A 60 -11.42 -41.90 -10.77
CA ALA A 60 -11.27 -41.14 -9.53
C ALA A 60 -12.64 -40.82 -8.90
N ALA A 61 -13.65 -40.52 -9.72
CA ALA A 61 -15.02 -40.29 -9.26
C ALA A 61 -15.64 -41.58 -8.66
N ILE A 62 -15.40 -42.74 -9.28
CA ILE A 62 -15.83 -44.04 -8.74
C ILE A 62 -15.14 -44.34 -7.39
N GLU A 63 -13.84 -44.08 -7.26
CA GLU A 63 -13.12 -44.27 -5.99
C GLU A 63 -13.64 -43.34 -4.88
N ALA A 64 -13.94 -42.08 -5.20
CA ALA A 64 -14.54 -41.13 -4.26
C ALA A 64 -15.92 -41.61 -3.80
N TYR A 65 -16.76 -42.07 -4.73
CA TYR A 65 -18.08 -42.65 -4.44
C TYR A 65 -17.98 -43.84 -3.48
N LEU A 66 -17.11 -44.81 -3.77
CA LEU A 66 -16.89 -45.98 -2.91
C LEU A 66 -16.31 -45.59 -1.54
N THR A 67 -15.54 -44.52 -1.46
CA THR A 67 -15.01 -44.00 -0.20
C THR A 67 -16.10 -43.36 0.65
N GLU A 68 -17.09 -42.70 0.06
CA GLU A 68 -18.19 -42.06 0.79
C GLU A 68 -19.33 -43.02 1.15
N ALA A 69 -19.56 -44.04 0.30
CA ALA A 69 -20.60 -45.04 0.48
C ALA A 69 -20.56 -45.73 1.87
N PRO A 70 -21.73 -46.17 2.39
CA PRO A 70 -21.83 -47.02 3.58
C PRO A 70 -20.98 -48.29 3.46
N LEU A 71 -20.67 -48.91 4.62
CA LEU A 71 -19.89 -50.15 4.68
C LEU A 71 -20.64 -51.36 4.11
N ALA A 72 -21.96 -51.36 4.26
CA ALA A 72 -22.91 -52.33 3.73
C ALA A 72 -24.28 -51.62 3.64
N ALA A 73 -25.26 -52.25 2.97
CA ALA A 73 -26.63 -51.76 3.01
C ALA A 73 -27.12 -51.72 4.48
N PRO A 74 -27.53 -50.55 5.01
CA PRO A 74 -27.97 -50.43 6.40
C PRO A 74 -29.33 -51.13 6.58
N THR A 75 -29.46 -51.92 7.64
CA THR A 75 -30.67 -52.70 7.91
C THR A 75 -31.28 -52.34 9.28
N PRO A 76 -32.60 -52.48 9.47
CA PRO A 76 -33.25 -52.19 10.76
C PRO A 76 -32.73 -53.04 11.92
N GLU A 77 -32.24 -54.26 11.64
CA GLU A 77 -31.68 -55.18 12.65
C GLU A 77 -30.38 -54.66 13.25
N GLY A 78 -29.67 -53.74 12.57
CA GLY A 78 -28.42 -53.17 13.06
C GLY A 78 -27.30 -54.21 13.22
N MET A 79 -27.10 -55.05 12.20
CA MET A 79 -26.05 -56.07 12.17
C MET A 79 -25.18 -55.89 10.91
N LEU A 80 -23.89 -55.64 11.08
CA LEU A 80 -22.94 -55.60 9.98
C LEU A 80 -22.42 -57.02 9.69
N ASN A 81 -22.93 -57.66 8.63
CA ASN A 81 -22.53 -59.02 8.24
C ASN A 81 -21.18 -59.00 7.49
N PHE A 82 -20.18 -59.72 8.00
CA PHE A 82 -18.85 -59.78 7.38
C PHE A 82 -18.79 -60.64 6.13
N ASP A 83 -19.75 -61.57 5.98
CA ASP A 83 -19.81 -62.52 4.86
C ASP A 83 -20.85 -62.10 3.81
N GLY A 84 -21.41 -60.89 3.93
CA GLY A 84 -22.40 -60.32 3.00
C GLY A 84 -21.80 -59.34 1.98
N ASP A 85 -22.68 -58.60 1.29
CA ASP A 85 -22.29 -57.57 0.31
C ASP A 85 -21.72 -56.34 1.01
N LEU A 86 -20.41 -56.38 1.22
CA LEU A 86 -19.63 -55.28 1.79
C LEU A 86 -19.15 -54.33 0.70
N ASN A 87 -18.96 -53.07 1.09
CA ASN A 87 -18.26 -52.10 0.27
C ASN A 87 -16.84 -52.62 -0.07
N PRO A 88 -16.52 -52.85 -1.35
CA PRO A 88 -15.23 -53.44 -1.77
C PRO A 88 -14.01 -52.66 -1.27
N ARG A 89 -14.14 -51.34 -1.09
CA ARG A 89 -13.06 -50.48 -0.58
C ARG A 89 -12.62 -50.83 0.84
N TYR A 90 -13.56 -51.33 1.65
CA TYR A 90 -13.38 -51.59 3.08
C TYR A 90 -13.46 -53.09 3.44
N ALA A 91 -13.86 -53.96 2.51
CA ALA A 91 -14.07 -55.38 2.76
C ALA A 91 -12.83 -56.06 3.39
N GLU A 92 -11.65 -55.89 2.80
CA GLU A 92 -10.41 -56.44 3.37
C GLU A 92 -10.07 -55.85 4.75
N LEU A 93 -10.28 -54.54 4.94
CA LEU A 93 -10.04 -53.89 6.23
C LEU A 93 -11.00 -54.40 7.32
N LEU A 94 -12.25 -54.68 6.97
CA LEU A 94 -13.24 -55.26 7.88
C LEU A 94 -12.89 -56.70 8.26
N GLN A 95 -12.33 -57.49 7.34
CA GLN A 95 -11.83 -58.83 7.66
C GLN A 95 -10.60 -58.78 8.58
N HIS A 96 -9.68 -57.84 8.35
CA HIS A 96 -8.59 -57.61 9.29
C HIS A 96 -9.11 -57.17 10.67
N LEU A 97 -10.13 -56.30 10.72
CA LEU A 97 -10.75 -55.88 11.98
C LEU A 97 -11.35 -57.08 12.72
N ARG A 98 -12.04 -57.96 11.98
CA ARG A 98 -12.61 -59.21 12.51
C ARG A 98 -11.53 -60.10 13.12
N ALA A 99 -10.42 -60.30 12.41
CA ALA A 99 -9.35 -61.19 12.85
C ALA A 99 -8.51 -60.61 14.00
N GLN A 100 -8.12 -59.33 13.92
CA GLN A 100 -7.14 -58.71 14.81
C GLN A 100 -7.76 -57.99 16.02
N VAL A 101 -9.03 -57.60 15.94
CA VAL A 101 -9.71 -56.83 16.99
C VAL A 101 -10.90 -57.59 17.56
N LEU A 102 -11.85 -58.00 16.71
CA LEU A 102 -13.10 -58.60 17.19
C LEU A 102 -12.87 -59.99 17.80
N THR A 103 -12.12 -60.86 17.11
CA THR A 103 -11.87 -62.24 17.58
C THR A 103 -11.13 -62.26 18.93
N PRO A 104 -10.03 -61.50 19.13
CA PRO A 104 -9.32 -61.48 20.41
C PRO A 104 -10.12 -60.84 21.56
N MET A 105 -10.98 -59.85 21.27
CA MET A 105 -11.73 -59.14 22.32
C MET A 105 -13.07 -59.78 22.69
N LEU A 106 -13.74 -60.44 21.73
CA LEU A 106 -15.02 -61.11 21.94
C LEU A 106 -14.87 -62.62 22.19
N GLY A 107 -13.66 -63.18 22.02
CA GLY A 107 -13.34 -64.58 22.27
C GLY A 107 -13.88 -65.58 21.24
N SER A 108 -14.59 -65.10 20.22
CA SER A 108 -15.07 -65.88 19.08
C SER A 108 -15.06 -65.01 17.83
N SER A 109 -15.03 -65.60 16.63
CA SER A 109 -15.04 -64.87 15.36
C SER A 109 -16.49 -64.61 14.92
N PRO A 110 -17.04 -63.40 15.16
CA PRO A 110 -18.44 -63.13 14.86
C PRO A 110 -18.69 -63.08 13.36
N ASN A 111 -19.76 -63.74 12.88
CA ASN A 111 -20.19 -63.60 11.48
C ASN A 111 -20.82 -62.22 11.21
N ALA A 112 -21.37 -61.57 12.24
CA ALA A 112 -21.89 -60.22 12.14
C ALA A 112 -21.56 -59.40 13.40
N LEU A 113 -21.27 -58.11 13.23
CA LEU A 113 -21.02 -57.17 14.32
C LEU A 113 -22.32 -56.46 14.72
N ARG A 114 -22.67 -56.53 16.01
CA ARG A 114 -23.79 -55.77 16.60
C ARG A 114 -23.30 -54.47 17.22
N GLU A 115 -24.19 -53.49 17.31
CA GLU A 115 -23.92 -52.18 17.89
C GLU A 115 -23.47 -52.26 19.37
N ALA A 116 -24.04 -53.20 20.14
CA ALA A 116 -23.68 -53.42 21.53
C ALA A 116 -22.23 -53.95 21.67
N ASP A 117 -21.84 -54.90 20.82
CA ASP A 117 -20.48 -55.45 20.78
C ASP A 117 -19.47 -54.37 20.36
N TRP A 118 -19.84 -53.58 19.34
CA TRP A 118 -19.05 -52.44 18.90
C TRP A 118 -18.83 -51.42 20.03
N SER A 119 -19.88 -51.07 20.77
CA SER A 119 -19.78 -50.15 21.92
C SER A 119 -18.87 -50.69 23.03
N ARG A 120 -18.86 -52.01 23.25
CA ARG A 120 -17.97 -52.68 24.22
C ARG A 120 -16.50 -52.64 23.80
N ILE A 121 -16.24 -52.71 22.50
CA ILE A 121 -14.89 -52.55 21.95
C ILE A 121 -14.44 -51.09 22.05
N LYS A 122 -15.32 -50.12 21.75
CA LYS A 122 -15.03 -48.69 21.92
C LYS A 122 -14.65 -48.37 23.37
N SER A 123 -15.37 -48.92 24.34
CA SER A 123 -15.04 -48.69 25.77
C SER A 123 -13.72 -49.34 26.17
N SER A 124 -13.40 -50.51 25.63
CA SER A 124 -12.13 -51.21 25.91
C SER A 124 -10.89 -50.47 25.35
N PHE A 125 -11.02 -49.72 24.25
CA PHE A 125 -9.94 -48.87 23.72
C PHE A 125 -9.91 -47.44 24.27
N SER A 126 -10.84 -47.05 25.15
CA SER A 126 -10.93 -45.68 25.66
C SER A 126 -9.66 -45.19 26.34
N ALA A 127 -9.10 -45.98 27.27
CA ALA A 127 -7.86 -45.63 27.96
C ALA A 127 -6.65 -45.56 27.02
N HIS A 128 -6.60 -46.41 25.98
CA HIS A 128 -5.56 -46.33 24.95
C HIS A 128 -5.68 -45.06 24.11
N ARG A 129 -6.91 -44.72 23.67
CA ARG A 129 -7.19 -43.49 22.94
C ARG A 129 -6.77 -42.26 23.73
N ASP A 130 -7.18 -42.18 24.99
CA ASP A 130 -6.93 -41.01 25.83
C ASP A 130 -5.42 -40.85 26.08
N TRP A 131 -4.70 -41.97 26.28
CA TRP A 131 -3.24 -41.99 26.34
C TRP A 131 -2.57 -41.55 25.03
N ALA A 132 -3.02 -42.06 23.88
CA ALA A 132 -2.48 -41.70 22.57
C ALA A 132 -2.72 -40.22 22.24
N ASN A 133 -3.87 -39.66 22.62
CA ASN A 133 -4.23 -38.26 22.43
C ASN A 133 -3.50 -37.31 23.39
N ALA A 134 -3.10 -37.78 24.57
CA ALA A 134 -2.31 -37.01 25.53
C ALA A 134 -0.82 -36.91 25.15
N ARG A 135 -0.42 -37.47 24.00
CA ARG A 135 0.97 -37.47 23.55
C ARG A 135 1.42 -36.04 23.17
N PRO A 136 2.45 -35.48 23.84
CA PRO A 136 2.88 -34.10 23.57
C PRO A 136 3.55 -33.99 22.19
N GLU A 137 3.31 -32.90 21.46
CA GLU A 137 3.93 -32.61 20.16
C GLU A 137 5.38 -32.12 20.33
N VAL A 138 6.29 -33.04 20.63
CA VAL A 138 7.72 -32.75 20.80
C VAL A 138 8.56 -33.47 19.75
N LYS A 139 9.72 -32.90 19.41
CA LYS A 139 10.66 -33.47 18.43
C LYS A 139 11.13 -34.90 18.77
N VAL A 140 11.00 -35.28 20.04
CA VAL A 140 11.35 -36.62 20.55
C VAL A 140 10.40 -37.72 20.03
N ASN A 141 9.22 -37.35 19.50
CA ASN A 141 8.25 -38.30 18.94
C ASN A 141 8.75 -39.05 17.71
N ALA A 142 9.71 -38.49 16.98
CA ALA A 142 10.31 -39.11 15.81
C ALA A 142 11.33 -40.21 16.18
N LEU A 143 11.69 -40.33 17.46
CA LEU A 143 12.63 -41.36 17.90
C LEU A 143 11.95 -42.72 18.00
N PRO A 144 12.63 -43.79 17.58
CA PRO A 144 12.11 -45.14 17.72
C PRO A 144 12.07 -45.55 19.21
N PRO A 145 11.13 -46.42 19.61
CA PRO A 145 10.90 -46.76 21.02
C PRO A 145 12.14 -47.35 21.70
N GLU A 146 12.99 -48.08 20.97
CA GLU A 146 14.23 -48.64 21.50
C GLU A 146 15.20 -47.55 21.95
N ARG A 147 15.26 -46.43 21.21
CA ARG A 147 16.08 -45.28 21.61
C ARG A 147 15.48 -44.52 22.77
N LEU A 148 14.16 -44.39 22.82
CA LEU A 148 13.48 -43.77 23.96
C LEU A 148 13.74 -44.58 25.24
N GLN A 149 13.71 -45.91 25.14
CA GLN A 149 13.98 -46.79 26.28
C GLN A 149 15.40 -46.58 26.83
N ILE A 150 16.42 -46.44 25.98
CA ILE A 150 17.80 -46.14 26.41
C ILE A 150 17.86 -44.84 27.25
N TYR A 151 17.12 -43.80 26.84
CA TYR A 151 17.07 -42.54 27.58
C TYR A 151 16.27 -42.62 28.88
N VAL A 152 15.25 -43.47 28.93
CA VAL A 152 14.43 -43.70 30.14
C VAL A 152 15.21 -44.54 31.17
N ASP A 153 15.91 -45.58 30.70
CA ASP A 153 16.64 -46.50 31.57
C ASP A 153 17.90 -45.86 32.19
N ASN A 154 18.48 -44.87 31.52
CA ASN A 154 19.65 -44.14 32.01
C ASN A 154 19.25 -42.82 32.70
N SER A 155 19.15 -42.86 34.03
CA SER A 155 18.73 -41.71 34.85
C SER A 155 19.63 -40.48 34.71
N SER A 156 20.90 -40.65 34.30
CA SER A 156 21.85 -39.55 34.18
C SER A 156 21.41 -38.48 33.17
N TYR A 157 20.69 -38.85 32.11
CA TYR A 157 20.17 -37.88 31.14
C TYR A 157 19.12 -36.97 31.76
N ALA A 158 18.19 -37.54 32.53
CA ALA A 158 17.14 -36.79 33.20
C ALA A 158 17.71 -35.90 34.32
N GLU A 159 18.69 -36.42 35.08
CA GLU A 159 19.41 -35.66 36.10
C GLU A 159 20.17 -34.48 35.49
N THR A 160 21.01 -34.74 34.47
CA THR A 160 21.77 -33.68 33.77
C THR A 160 20.85 -32.61 33.18
N LEU A 161 19.71 -33.00 32.60
CA LEU A 161 18.74 -32.05 32.07
C LEU A 161 18.14 -31.17 33.17
N ARG A 162 17.77 -31.76 34.32
CA ARG A 162 17.27 -31.00 35.48
C ARG A 162 18.32 -30.04 36.02
N ASP A 163 19.58 -30.47 36.10
CA ASP A 163 20.70 -29.64 36.53
C ASP A 163 20.90 -28.45 35.58
N LEU A 164 20.84 -28.67 34.26
CA LEU A 164 20.91 -27.60 33.26
C LEU A 164 19.73 -26.61 33.36
N ILE A 165 18.52 -27.12 33.60
CA ILE A 165 17.34 -26.27 33.81
C ILE A 165 17.52 -25.42 35.07
N GLU A 166 18.01 -26.01 36.17
CA GLU A 166 18.26 -25.27 37.41
C GLU A 166 19.38 -24.22 37.23
N ALA A 167 20.47 -24.57 36.54
CA ALA A 167 21.54 -23.64 36.20
C ALA A 167 21.03 -22.47 35.33
N SER A 168 20.14 -22.76 34.38
CA SER A 168 19.47 -21.75 33.55
C SER A 168 18.62 -20.80 34.41
N HIS A 169 17.83 -21.32 35.35
CA HIS A 169 17.03 -20.49 36.25
C HIS A 169 17.90 -19.57 37.12
N ARG A 170 19.04 -20.05 37.63
CA ARG A 170 20.00 -19.22 38.38
C ARG A 170 20.59 -18.11 37.52
N THR A 171 20.93 -18.42 36.26
CA THR A 171 21.52 -17.46 35.31
C THR A 171 20.50 -16.41 34.85
N ALA A 172 19.24 -16.80 34.68
CA ALA A 172 18.16 -15.91 34.25
C ALA A 172 17.98 -14.72 35.22
N PHE A 173 18.14 -14.94 36.54
CA PHE A 173 18.10 -13.87 37.53
C PHE A 173 19.24 -12.85 37.32
N ALA A 174 20.46 -13.34 37.06
CA ALA A 174 21.61 -12.48 36.79
C ALA A 174 21.44 -11.67 35.49
N LEU A 175 20.94 -12.29 34.42
CA LEU A 175 20.65 -11.61 33.15
C LEU A 175 19.55 -10.54 33.30
N GLY A 176 18.48 -10.83 34.05
CA GLY A 176 17.45 -9.85 34.35
C GLY A 176 18.00 -8.64 35.10
N ASN A 177 18.89 -8.86 36.07
CA ASN A 177 19.54 -7.77 36.80
C ASN A 177 20.48 -6.96 35.90
N LEU A 178 21.22 -7.61 34.99
CA LEU A 178 22.06 -6.90 34.02
C LEU A 178 21.22 -5.97 33.12
N GLN A 179 20.07 -6.44 32.64
CA GLN A 179 19.15 -5.61 31.85
C GLN A 179 18.60 -4.42 32.65
N LEU A 180 18.33 -4.61 33.96
CA LEU A 180 17.91 -3.50 34.83
C LEU A 180 19.03 -2.48 35.06
N VAL A 181 20.27 -2.94 35.23
CA VAL A 181 21.45 -2.06 35.36
C VAL A 181 21.69 -1.30 34.07
N GLU A 182 21.63 -1.96 32.91
CA GLU A 182 21.73 -1.31 31.60
C GLU A 182 20.64 -0.23 31.45
N LYS A 183 19.38 -0.57 31.77
CA LYS A 183 18.26 0.38 31.75
C LYS A 183 18.49 1.58 32.67
N LEU A 184 19.03 1.36 33.88
CA LEU A 184 19.36 2.42 34.82
C LEU A 184 20.45 3.35 34.27
N ILE A 185 21.51 2.79 33.68
CA ILE A 185 22.60 3.57 33.06
C ILE A 185 22.06 4.39 31.88
N LEU A 186 21.22 3.79 31.02
CA LEU A 186 20.59 4.50 29.91
C LEU A 186 19.69 5.65 30.38
N TYR A 187 18.91 5.47 31.44
CA TYR A 187 18.14 6.55 32.03
C TYR A 187 19.02 7.62 32.67
N GLN A 188 20.07 7.24 33.40
CA GLN A 188 21.00 8.21 33.95
C GLN A 188 21.63 9.08 32.83
N ALA A 189 22.01 8.47 31.72
CA ALA A 189 22.65 9.17 30.61
C ALA A 189 21.67 10.01 29.76
N TYR A 190 20.46 9.50 29.50
CA TYR A 190 19.60 10.03 28.43
C TYR A 190 18.17 10.40 28.85
N LEU A 191 17.79 10.25 30.11
CA LEU A 191 16.41 10.55 30.54
C LEU A 191 16.00 12.01 30.28
N LEU A 192 16.89 12.97 30.55
CA LEU A 192 16.61 14.39 30.29
C LEU A 192 16.45 14.68 28.78
N PRO A 193 17.41 14.32 27.90
CA PRO A 193 17.22 14.43 26.45
C PRO A 193 15.95 13.74 25.94
N LEU A 194 15.65 12.54 26.45
CA LEU A 194 14.45 11.79 26.08
C LEU A 194 13.17 12.53 26.46
N VAL A 195 13.05 12.99 27.70
CA VAL A 195 11.88 13.73 28.20
C VAL A 195 11.72 15.05 27.45
N ASN A 196 12.82 15.78 27.21
CA ASN A 196 12.80 17.01 26.42
C ASN A 196 12.33 16.73 24.98
N SER A 197 12.79 15.66 24.34
CA SER A 197 12.39 15.27 22.99
C SER A 197 11.00 14.63 22.88
N PHE A 198 10.31 14.38 24.00
CA PHE A 198 9.00 13.71 24.01
C PHE A 198 7.87 14.56 24.60
N VAL A 199 8.17 15.39 25.61
CA VAL A 199 7.15 16.16 26.35
C VAL A 199 7.06 17.60 25.85
N SER A 200 8.19 18.31 25.78
CA SER A 200 8.22 19.76 25.53
C SER A 200 8.85 20.16 24.19
N PHE A 201 9.63 19.28 23.57
CA PHE A 201 10.31 19.50 22.29
C PHE A 201 11.14 20.79 22.20
N PRO A 202 11.93 21.18 23.22
CA PRO A 202 12.64 22.46 23.20
C PRO A 202 13.68 22.50 22.07
N GLU A 203 14.39 21.39 21.86
CA GLU A 203 15.44 21.25 20.83
C GLU A 203 14.88 21.26 19.41
N LEU A 204 13.61 20.91 19.19
CA LEU A 204 12.97 21.02 17.87
C LEU A 204 12.84 22.49 17.43
N TYR A 205 12.75 23.40 18.40
CA TYR A 205 12.53 24.82 18.15
C TYR A 205 13.81 25.65 18.29
N ASP A 206 14.91 25.02 18.70
CA ASP A 206 16.23 25.62 18.82
C ASP A 206 17.01 25.44 17.50
N PRO A 207 17.41 26.53 16.81
CA PRO A 207 18.25 26.46 15.62
C PRO A 207 19.61 25.79 15.83
N ASP A 208 20.14 25.85 17.05
CA ASP A 208 21.46 25.33 17.41
C ASP A 208 21.40 23.92 18.03
N GLY A 209 20.19 23.45 18.34
CA GLY A 209 19.91 22.13 18.91
C GLY A 209 19.42 21.13 17.86
N ARG A 210 19.29 19.87 18.28
CA ARG A 210 18.64 18.81 17.51
C ARG A 210 17.81 17.94 18.43
N ALA A 211 16.53 17.75 18.09
CA ALA A 211 15.69 16.81 18.80
C ALA A 211 16.09 15.36 18.49
N LEU A 212 15.85 14.44 19.43
CA LEU A 212 16.31 13.04 19.36
C LEU A 212 15.84 12.27 18.10
N PHE A 213 14.70 12.64 17.52
CA PHE A 213 14.13 12.00 16.32
C PHE A 213 14.66 12.56 15.00
N GLU A 214 15.43 13.65 15.04
CA GLU A 214 16.06 14.19 13.85
C GLU A 214 17.23 13.31 13.41
N MET A 215 17.28 13.00 12.12
CA MET A 215 18.28 12.09 11.54
C MET A 215 19.48 12.83 10.93
N GLY A 216 19.42 14.16 10.81
CA GLY A 216 20.48 14.96 10.20
C GLY A 216 19.98 16.11 9.32
N THR A 217 20.88 16.65 8.49
CA THR A 217 20.61 17.76 7.56
C THR A 217 20.75 17.31 6.11
N LEU A 218 19.73 17.57 5.30
CA LEU A 218 19.82 17.41 3.85
C LEU A 218 20.32 18.70 3.19
N ILE A 219 21.29 18.58 2.29
CA ILE A 219 21.81 19.67 1.46
C ILE A 219 21.45 19.38 0.02
N MET A 220 20.58 20.20 -0.55
CA MET A 220 20.09 20.03 -1.92
C MET A 220 19.62 21.36 -2.51
N ASP A 221 19.86 21.57 -3.80
CA ASP A 221 19.39 22.77 -4.52
C ASP A 221 19.86 24.09 -3.91
N GLY A 222 21.09 24.10 -3.35
CA GLY A 222 21.66 25.26 -2.67
C GLY A 222 20.96 25.64 -1.35
N ARG A 223 20.24 24.70 -0.73
CA ARG A 223 19.50 24.89 0.51
C ARG A 223 19.88 23.83 1.54
N HIS A 224 19.78 24.20 2.80
CA HIS A 224 19.81 23.28 3.94
C HIS A 224 18.39 22.98 4.38
N PHE A 225 18.10 21.70 4.59
CA PHE A 225 16.89 21.21 5.22
C PHE A 225 17.31 20.52 6.52
N THR A 226 17.12 21.18 7.66
CA THR A 226 17.70 20.75 8.94
C THR A 226 16.82 19.76 9.70
N LEU A 227 15.55 19.65 9.31
CA LEU A 227 14.60 18.68 9.87
C LEU A 227 14.46 17.50 8.92
N ALA A 228 14.87 16.32 9.38
CA ALA A 228 14.71 15.06 8.68
C ALA A 228 14.30 13.97 9.68
N VAL A 229 13.13 13.36 9.48
CA VAL A 229 12.58 12.35 10.39
C VAL A 229 12.67 10.98 9.75
N LYS A 230 13.11 9.97 10.50
CA LYS A 230 13.22 8.58 10.00
C LYS A 230 11.85 8.02 9.62
N VAL A 231 11.76 7.38 8.45
CA VAL A 231 10.53 6.79 7.91
C VAL A 231 10.67 5.26 7.87
N PRO A 232 9.98 4.53 8.76
CA PRO A 232 10.00 3.06 8.74
C PRO A 232 9.26 2.48 7.53
N ASP A 233 8.07 3.01 7.23
CA ASP A 233 7.25 2.64 6.06
C ASP A 233 6.77 3.90 5.33
N ARG A 234 7.27 4.11 4.11
CA ARG A 234 6.89 5.24 3.27
C ARG A 234 5.39 5.27 2.99
N LYS A 235 4.76 4.13 2.67
CA LYS A 235 3.36 4.09 2.25
C LYS A 235 2.45 4.54 3.39
N GLN A 236 2.70 4.03 4.60
CA GLN A 236 1.96 4.43 5.79
C GLN A 236 2.23 5.90 6.14
N HIS A 237 3.49 6.32 6.14
CA HIS A 237 3.86 7.68 6.51
C HIS A 237 3.28 8.74 5.54
N VAL A 238 3.16 8.42 4.24
CA VAL A 238 2.54 9.32 3.25
C VAL A 238 1.08 9.62 3.59
N GLN A 239 0.34 8.66 4.14
CA GLN A 239 -1.07 8.84 4.53
C GLN A 239 -1.22 9.92 5.61
N PHE A 240 -0.40 9.84 6.67
CA PHE A 240 -0.39 10.85 7.74
C PHE A 240 0.14 12.20 7.25
N SER A 241 1.26 12.18 6.53
CA SER A 241 1.92 13.41 6.07
C SER A 241 1.06 14.23 5.09
N SER A 242 0.15 13.60 4.36
CA SER A 242 -0.78 14.30 3.47
C SER A 242 -1.72 15.25 4.22
N LEU A 243 -1.97 14.99 5.52
CA LEU A 243 -2.78 15.83 6.40
C LEU A 243 -2.01 17.05 6.96
N SER A 244 -0.67 17.04 6.87
CA SER A 244 0.20 18.09 7.40
C SER A 244 0.07 19.44 6.69
N ASN A 245 -0.49 19.48 5.47
CA ASN A 245 -0.45 20.62 4.54
C ASN A 245 0.97 21.11 4.19
N MET A 246 2.00 20.29 4.40
CA MET A 246 3.39 20.63 4.11
C MET A 246 3.87 19.98 2.82
N PHE A 247 4.82 20.64 2.14
CA PHE A 247 5.55 20.04 1.03
C PHE A 247 6.62 19.14 1.65
N ILE A 248 6.61 17.85 1.33
CA ILE A 248 7.49 16.87 1.98
C ILE A 248 8.21 16.07 0.92
N MET A 249 9.52 15.91 1.09
CA MET A 249 10.35 15.04 0.28
C MET A 249 10.65 13.77 1.07
N TYR A 250 10.38 12.63 0.46
CA TYR A 250 10.84 11.33 0.95
C TYR A 250 12.17 11.03 0.28
N VAL A 251 13.20 10.85 1.09
CA VAL A 251 14.59 10.81 0.64
C VAL A 251 15.25 9.54 1.15
N GLU A 252 15.71 8.73 0.21
CA GLU A 252 16.51 7.55 0.50
C GLU A 252 17.94 7.97 0.84
N ILE A 253 18.44 7.49 1.99
CA ILE A 253 19.80 7.72 2.44
C ILE A 253 20.60 6.44 2.21
N SER A 254 21.71 6.57 1.50
CA SER A 254 22.60 5.46 1.14
C SER A 254 24.03 5.71 1.59
N SER A 255 24.76 4.63 1.86
CA SER A 255 26.20 4.70 2.18
C SER A 255 27.00 5.28 1.00
N LYS A 256 28.17 5.85 1.28
CA LYS A 256 29.13 6.29 0.24
C LYS A 256 29.53 5.15 -0.70
N THR A 257 29.53 3.92 -0.20
CA THR A 257 29.87 2.70 -0.96
C THR A 257 28.67 2.08 -1.68
N GLY A 258 27.49 2.70 -1.61
CA GLY A 258 26.24 2.13 -2.11
C GLY A 258 25.51 1.29 -1.06
N GLY A 259 24.23 0.99 -1.34
CA GLY A 259 23.32 0.32 -0.41
C GLY A 259 22.48 1.31 0.40
N MET A 260 21.17 1.06 0.43
CA MET A 260 20.20 1.84 1.19
C MET A 260 20.35 1.55 2.69
N LEU A 261 20.41 2.61 3.50
CA LEU A 261 20.52 2.52 4.95
C LEU A 261 19.17 2.71 5.62
N TYR A 262 18.50 3.81 5.29
CA TYR A 262 17.19 4.18 5.79
C TYR A 262 16.59 5.28 4.91
N GLU A 263 15.32 5.57 5.14
CA GLU A 263 14.60 6.65 4.48
C GLU A 263 14.21 7.73 5.49
N VAL A 264 14.16 8.98 5.03
CA VAL A 264 13.75 10.14 5.83
C VAL A 264 12.68 10.97 5.12
N ALA A 265 11.79 11.56 5.91
CA ALA A 265 10.85 12.58 5.48
C ALA A 265 11.46 13.95 5.79
N VAL A 266 11.64 14.76 4.75
CA VAL A 266 12.24 16.10 4.82
C VAL A 266 11.20 17.13 4.38
N PRO A 267 10.58 17.87 5.32
CA PRO A 267 9.68 18.95 4.98
C PRO A 267 10.42 20.15 4.36
N VAL A 268 9.81 20.74 3.33
CA VAL A 268 10.24 22.01 2.74
C VAL A 268 9.37 23.13 3.28
N THR A 269 9.92 23.87 4.23
CA THR A 269 9.15 24.81 5.06
C THR A 269 9.27 26.27 4.60
N SER A 270 10.27 26.61 3.79
CA SER A 270 10.44 27.96 3.24
C SER A 270 11.03 27.95 1.83
N GLY A 271 10.93 29.09 1.15
CA GLY A 271 11.44 29.29 -0.20
C GLY A 271 10.41 28.94 -1.28
N ASN A 272 10.82 28.14 -2.25
CA ASN A 272 9.99 27.70 -3.37
C ASN A 272 10.31 26.24 -3.75
N ARG A 273 9.53 25.66 -4.68
CA ARG A 273 9.85 24.33 -5.21
C ARG A 273 11.24 24.30 -5.86
N GLY A 274 11.56 25.31 -6.66
CA GLY A 274 12.84 25.39 -7.37
C GLY A 274 13.02 24.18 -8.30
N ASN A 275 14.17 23.54 -8.23
CA ASN A 275 14.48 22.35 -9.01
C ASN A 275 14.31 21.06 -8.16
N LEU A 276 13.44 21.06 -7.15
CA LEU A 276 13.12 19.85 -6.38
C LEU A 276 12.20 18.95 -7.19
N GLN A 277 12.68 17.75 -7.48
CA GLN A 277 12.00 16.74 -8.27
C GLN A 277 12.36 15.34 -7.78
N VAL A 278 11.49 14.38 -8.05
CA VAL A 278 11.78 12.96 -7.83
C VAL A 278 13.02 12.56 -8.63
N GLY A 279 13.89 11.78 -8.02
CA GLY A 279 15.17 11.33 -8.59
C GLY A 279 16.34 12.31 -8.40
N LYS A 280 16.12 13.50 -7.83
CA LYS A 280 17.21 14.44 -7.57
C LYS A 280 18.15 13.94 -6.48
N TRP A 281 19.44 14.10 -6.73
CA TRP A 281 20.50 13.79 -5.78
C TRP A 281 20.82 14.97 -4.86
N GLY A 282 21.22 14.66 -3.64
CA GLY A 282 21.72 15.59 -2.64
C GLY A 282 22.72 14.91 -1.72
N ILE A 283 23.23 15.67 -0.77
CA ILE A 283 24.15 15.20 0.27
C ILE A 283 23.40 15.25 1.60
N PHE A 284 23.40 14.17 2.35
CA PHE A 284 22.81 14.12 3.68
C PHE A 284 23.93 14.03 4.72
N GLN A 285 23.94 14.94 5.68
CA GLN A 285 24.84 14.89 6.81
C GLN A 285 24.09 14.28 7.98
N ASP A 286 24.48 13.08 8.41
CA ASP A 286 23.83 12.40 9.54
C ASP A 286 24.15 13.05 10.89
N ILE A 287 23.53 12.56 11.97
CA ILE A 287 23.74 13.06 13.34
C ILE A 287 25.18 12.89 13.84
N GLU A 288 25.96 11.98 13.24
CA GLU A 288 27.37 11.77 13.55
C GLU A 288 28.28 12.69 12.71
N GLY A 289 27.69 13.53 11.86
CA GLY A 289 28.40 14.43 10.95
C GLY A 289 28.95 13.76 9.69
N GLN A 290 28.62 12.48 9.44
CA GLN A 290 29.07 11.76 8.25
C GLN A 290 28.21 12.12 7.04
N GLU A 291 28.87 12.35 5.91
CA GLU A 291 28.20 12.61 4.65
C GLU A 291 27.71 11.31 3.99
N ARG A 292 26.47 11.31 3.54
CA ARG A 292 25.77 10.20 2.90
C ARG A 292 25.17 10.65 1.58
N HIS A 293 24.95 9.71 0.67
CA HIS A 293 24.22 9.97 -0.56
C HIS A 293 22.73 10.05 -0.27
N ALA A 294 22.07 11.05 -0.83
CA ALA A 294 20.63 11.27 -0.66
C ALA A 294 19.94 11.33 -2.01
N ARG A 295 18.82 10.63 -2.17
CA ARG A 295 18.03 10.66 -3.42
C ARG A 295 16.56 10.83 -3.11
N VAL A 296 15.92 11.81 -3.74
CA VAL A 296 14.47 12.02 -3.60
C VAL A 296 13.72 10.90 -4.28
N MET A 297 12.91 10.15 -3.53
CA MET A 297 12.13 9.03 -4.05
C MET A 297 10.67 9.39 -4.30
N GLN A 298 10.10 10.27 -3.47
CA GLN A 298 8.73 10.73 -3.61
C GLN A 298 8.57 12.15 -3.05
N ILE A 299 7.61 12.89 -3.59
CA ILE A 299 7.26 14.23 -3.11
C ILE A 299 5.76 14.30 -2.84
N VAL A 300 5.39 14.81 -1.67
CA VAL A 300 4.03 15.22 -1.34
C VAL A 300 3.92 16.72 -1.63
N GLU A 301 3.07 17.08 -2.60
CA GLU A 301 2.98 18.45 -3.08
C GLU A 301 1.99 19.29 -2.26
N ASN A 302 2.47 20.39 -1.69
CA ASN A 302 1.68 21.43 -1.04
C ASN A 302 2.36 22.79 -1.24
N PRO A 303 1.66 23.92 -1.08
CA PRO A 303 2.26 25.24 -1.24
C PRO A 303 3.38 25.47 -0.20
N ILE A 304 4.55 25.93 -0.65
CA ILE A 304 5.71 26.23 0.21
C ILE A 304 5.68 27.69 0.68
N SER A 305 5.33 28.63 -0.21
CA SER A 305 5.21 30.05 0.12
C SER A 305 4.05 30.72 -0.62
N LEU A 306 3.54 31.80 -0.04
CA LEU A 306 2.44 32.58 -0.63
C LEU A 306 2.83 33.15 -2.00
N LYS A 307 4.08 33.63 -2.14
CA LYS A 307 4.61 34.19 -3.39
C LYS A 307 4.58 33.17 -4.54
N GLU A 308 4.92 31.92 -4.24
CA GLU A 308 4.88 30.85 -5.22
C GLU A 308 3.43 30.50 -5.60
N ALA A 309 2.54 30.40 -4.61
CA ALA A 309 1.14 30.06 -4.85
C ALA A 309 0.39 31.10 -5.69
N ILE A 310 0.72 32.38 -5.49
CA ILE A 310 0.22 33.51 -6.30
C ILE A 310 0.62 33.32 -7.78
N VAL A 311 1.87 32.95 -8.06
CA VAL A 311 2.36 32.86 -9.44
C VAL A 311 2.02 31.52 -10.12
N ALA A 312 1.72 30.48 -9.33
CA ALA A 312 1.51 29.12 -9.82
C ALA A 312 0.42 28.97 -10.91
N PRO A 313 -0.76 29.62 -10.83
CA PRO A 313 -1.78 29.54 -11.88
C PRO A 313 -1.27 30.02 -13.25
N PHE A 314 -0.48 31.09 -13.28
CA PHE A 314 0.08 31.63 -14.54
C PHE A 314 1.17 30.74 -15.12
N VAL A 315 2.00 30.13 -14.27
CA VAL A 315 3.00 29.16 -14.73
C VAL A 315 2.31 27.95 -15.36
N ARG A 316 1.21 27.47 -14.77
CA ARG A 316 0.42 26.37 -15.33
C ARG A 316 -0.23 26.76 -16.66
N LEU A 317 -0.81 27.96 -16.73
CA LEU A 317 -1.42 28.47 -17.96
C LEU A 317 -0.38 28.63 -19.08
N GLY A 318 0.79 29.19 -18.77
CA GLY A 318 1.89 29.32 -19.73
C GLY A 318 2.40 27.97 -20.25
N LYS A 319 2.52 26.97 -19.37
CA LYS A 319 2.85 25.59 -19.77
C LYS A 319 1.77 24.97 -20.65
N ALA A 320 0.49 25.16 -20.32
CA ALA A 320 -0.61 24.65 -21.14
C ALA A 320 -0.59 25.28 -22.54
N ILE A 321 -0.31 26.58 -22.65
CA ILE A 321 -0.16 27.28 -23.93
C ILE A 321 1.05 26.74 -24.72
N SER A 322 2.21 26.55 -24.07
CA SER A 322 3.39 26.00 -24.76
C SER A 322 3.14 24.58 -25.26
N THR A 323 2.52 23.72 -24.46
CA THR A 323 2.14 22.36 -24.90
C THR A 323 1.15 22.40 -26.05
N LYS A 324 0.18 23.33 -26.05
CA LYS A 324 -0.74 23.50 -27.18
C LYS A 324 -0.03 24.01 -28.44
N LEU A 325 0.97 24.88 -28.32
CA LEU A 325 1.80 25.31 -29.43
C LEU A 325 2.67 24.17 -29.98
N GLU A 326 3.24 23.35 -29.10
CA GLU A 326 3.98 22.12 -29.47
C GLU A 326 3.06 21.10 -30.17
N GLU A 327 1.82 20.93 -29.70
CA GLU A 327 0.81 20.09 -30.38
C GLU A 327 0.40 20.64 -31.75
N VAL A 328 0.25 21.96 -31.89
CA VAL A 328 -0.10 22.59 -33.16
C VAL A 328 1.06 22.55 -34.15
N THR A 329 2.30 22.77 -33.69
CA THR A 329 3.50 22.67 -34.53
C THR A 329 3.77 21.24 -34.96
N SER A 330 3.67 20.26 -34.06
CA SER A 330 3.82 18.84 -34.42
C SER A 330 2.71 18.34 -35.36
N LYS A 331 1.46 18.80 -35.19
CA LYS A 331 0.39 18.51 -36.17
C LYS A 331 0.60 19.20 -37.51
N ALA A 332 1.09 20.43 -37.51
CA ALA A 332 1.42 21.14 -38.74
C ALA A 332 2.60 20.47 -39.47
N GLU A 333 3.62 19.99 -38.76
CA GLU A 333 4.72 19.20 -39.32
C GLU A 333 4.22 17.87 -39.90
N GLN A 334 3.35 17.14 -39.19
CA GLN A 334 2.73 15.92 -39.71
C GLN A 334 1.84 16.17 -40.94
N GLU A 335 1.09 17.27 -40.97
CA GLU A 335 0.30 17.66 -42.15
C GLU A 335 1.19 18.14 -43.32
N LEU A 336 2.32 18.78 -43.04
CA LEU A 336 3.29 19.19 -44.06
C LEU A 336 4.06 17.99 -44.63
N GLU A 337 4.34 16.97 -43.82
CA GLU A 337 4.96 15.71 -44.25
C GLU A 337 3.97 14.85 -45.06
N ASN A 338 2.70 14.81 -44.65
CA ASN A 338 1.61 14.17 -45.39
C ASN A 338 1.23 14.90 -46.69
N LYS A 339 1.40 16.23 -46.76
CA LYS A 339 1.23 17.00 -48.00
C LYS A 339 2.50 16.98 -48.85
N GLY A 340 3.68 17.05 -48.25
CA GLY A 340 4.98 17.00 -48.94
C GLY A 340 5.25 15.69 -49.67
N SER A 341 4.65 14.59 -49.22
CA SER A 341 4.63 13.31 -49.95
C SER A 341 3.66 13.28 -51.14
N GLN A 342 2.79 14.29 -51.29
CA GLN A 342 1.88 14.44 -52.44
C GLN A 342 2.26 15.60 -53.39
N THR A 343 3.04 16.59 -52.95
CA THR A 343 3.48 17.74 -53.79
C THR A 343 4.85 17.58 -54.48
N VAL A 344 5.38 16.35 -54.60
CA VAL A 344 6.56 16.07 -55.46
C VAL A 344 6.14 15.51 -56.84
N ALA A 345 4.86 15.21 -57.06
CA ALA A 345 4.37 14.63 -58.32
C ALA A 345 3.75 15.63 -59.31
N SER A 346 3.69 16.93 -59.02
CA SER A 346 3.14 17.91 -59.98
C SER A 346 3.75 19.29 -59.80
N VAL A 347 4.97 19.46 -60.29
CA VAL A 347 5.51 20.78 -60.65
C VAL A 347 5.70 20.78 -62.16
N HIS A 348 4.77 21.42 -62.87
CA HIS A 348 5.02 21.97 -64.20
C HIS A 348 4.64 23.45 -64.18
N GLU A 349 5.58 24.22 -64.73
CA GLU A 349 5.57 25.59 -65.24
C GLU A 349 4.33 26.47 -65.06
N GLY A 350 4.62 27.72 -64.67
CA GLY A 350 4.13 28.85 -65.44
C GLY A 350 3.18 29.81 -64.73
N ASP A 351 3.70 31.03 -64.61
CA ASP A 351 2.98 32.31 -64.70
C ASP A 351 2.35 32.96 -63.46
N LEU A 352 2.78 34.21 -63.26
CA LEU A 352 2.20 35.22 -62.39
C LEU A 352 0.97 35.84 -63.08
N PRO A 353 -0.07 36.21 -62.32
CA PRO A 353 -0.53 37.60 -62.49
C PRO A 353 -0.96 38.31 -61.20
N ALA A 354 -0.89 39.64 -61.30
CA ALA A 354 -1.28 40.68 -60.36
C ALA A 354 -2.83 40.91 -60.31
N PRO A 355 -3.35 41.80 -59.41
CA PRO A 355 -4.68 41.67 -58.81
C PRO A 355 -5.78 42.59 -59.39
N ALA A 356 -7.06 42.25 -59.11
CA ALA A 356 -8.25 43.11 -58.81
C ALA A 356 -9.57 42.44 -59.29
N PRO A 357 -10.79 42.91 -58.94
CA PRO A 357 -11.37 43.40 -57.67
C PRO A 357 -12.74 42.73 -57.35
N ALA A 358 -13.43 43.23 -56.32
CA ALA A 358 -14.68 42.73 -55.71
C ALA A 358 -15.98 42.91 -56.53
N ALA A 359 -16.94 41.99 -56.35
CA ALA A 359 -18.42 42.18 -56.42
C ALA A 359 -19.13 40.90 -55.92
N SER A 360 -19.91 40.93 -54.84
CA SER A 360 -21.37 41.16 -54.76
C SER A 360 -22.19 39.87 -54.54
N GLU A 361 -23.08 39.95 -53.55
CA GLU A 361 -23.98 38.91 -53.03
C GLU A 361 -25.00 38.35 -54.05
N LYS A 362 -25.38 37.07 -53.89
CA LYS A 362 -26.73 36.58 -54.18
C LYS A 362 -27.05 35.31 -53.36
N LYS A 363 -28.27 35.28 -52.82
CA LYS A 363 -28.93 34.19 -52.08
C LYS A 363 -29.46 33.09 -53.02
N SER A 364 -29.36 31.83 -52.60
CA SER A 364 -30.37 30.77 -52.81
C SER A 364 -30.02 29.50 -52.02
N ASP A 365 -30.93 29.02 -51.16
CA ASP A 365 -30.97 27.66 -50.60
C ASP A 365 -31.64 26.68 -51.61
N PRO A 366 -31.77 25.35 -51.34
CA PRO A 366 -30.78 24.35 -50.94
C PRO A 366 -30.84 23.09 -51.85
N ALA A 367 -29.72 22.40 -52.11
CA ALA A 367 -29.64 20.92 -52.26
C ALA A 367 -28.31 20.48 -52.90
N ALA A 368 -27.66 19.54 -52.19
CA ALA A 368 -26.84 18.46 -52.72
C ALA A 368 -25.81 18.78 -53.82
N SER A 369 -24.60 19.17 -53.41
CA SER A 369 -23.30 18.62 -53.89
C SER A 369 -22.17 19.56 -53.45
N GLY A 370 -21.17 19.07 -52.72
CA GLY A 370 -19.99 19.87 -52.38
C GLY A 370 -19.31 19.56 -51.04
N GLY A 371 -19.12 18.28 -50.71
CA GLY A 371 -18.52 17.83 -49.44
C GLY A 371 -17.03 18.08 -49.25
N LEU A 372 -16.33 18.87 -50.08
CA LEU A 372 -14.87 19.04 -49.96
C LEU A 372 -14.33 20.49 -49.99
N LEU A 373 -15.19 21.50 -50.16
CA LEU A 373 -14.77 22.92 -50.11
C LEU A 373 -15.50 23.75 -49.04
N ALA A 374 -16.50 23.16 -48.37
CA ALA A 374 -17.23 23.80 -47.27
C ALA A 374 -16.46 23.81 -45.93
N GLY A 375 -15.41 22.99 -45.76
CA GLY A 375 -14.62 22.96 -44.52
C GLY A 375 -13.58 24.09 -44.40
N GLY A 376 -12.99 24.51 -45.52
CA GLY A 376 -11.94 25.55 -45.54
C GLY A 376 -12.48 26.97 -45.46
N GLY A 377 -13.59 27.26 -46.16
CA GLY A 377 -14.22 28.58 -46.15
C GLY A 377 -14.91 28.92 -44.82
N ILE A 378 -15.48 27.93 -44.13
CA ILE A 378 -16.11 28.13 -42.82
C ILE A 378 -15.06 28.35 -41.73
N ALA A 379 -13.89 27.70 -41.81
CA ALA A 379 -12.79 27.95 -40.89
C ALA A 379 -12.21 29.37 -41.06
N ILE A 380 -12.03 29.85 -42.29
CA ILE A 380 -11.50 31.20 -42.56
C ILE A 380 -12.54 32.29 -42.27
N ALA A 381 -13.84 32.05 -42.52
CA ALA A 381 -14.92 32.98 -42.15
C ALA A 381 -15.15 33.03 -40.62
N ALA A 382 -14.98 31.92 -39.90
CA ALA A 382 -15.03 31.89 -38.44
C ALA A 382 -13.80 32.57 -37.79
N LEU A 383 -12.62 32.42 -38.39
CA LEU A 383 -11.42 33.17 -37.98
C LEU A 383 -11.53 34.66 -38.34
N GLY A 384 -12.08 35.00 -39.49
CA GLY A 384 -12.34 36.38 -39.91
C GLY A 384 -13.39 37.08 -39.04
N SER A 385 -14.45 36.39 -38.64
CA SER A 385 -15.49 36.93 -37.75
C SER A 385 -15.04 37.05 -36.30
N SER A 386 -14.22 36.12 -35.80
CA SER A 386 -13.62 36.23 -34.47
C SER A 386 -12.55 37.32 -34.42
N VAL A 387 -11.72 37.48 -35.45
CA VAL A 387 -10.78 38.60 -35.55
C VAL A 387 -11.51 39.93 -35.73
N ALA A 388 -12.56 40.01 -36.54
CA ALA A 388 -13.39 41.21 -36.69
C ALA A 388 -14.18 41.55 -35.41
N PHE A 389 -14.65 40.55 -34.68
CA PHE A 389 -15.29 40.73 -33.38
C PHE A 389 -14.28 41.20 -32.33
N ILE A 390 -13.07 40.64 -32.30
CA ILE A 390 -11.97 41.07 -31.43
C ILE A 390 -11.54 42.51 -31.77
N THR A 391 -11.39 42.87 -33.04
CA THR A 391 -11.00 44.24 -33.42
C THR A 391 -12.12 45.24 -33.17
N LYS A 392 -13.39 44.89 -33.40
CA LYS A 392 -14.54 45.75 -33.09
C LYS A 392 -14.74 45.93 -31.59
N THR A 393 -14.62 44.86 -30.80
CA THR A 393 -14.66 44.96 -29.33
C THR A 393 -13.45 45.68 -28.75
N LEU A 394 -12.25 45.56 -29.36
CA LEU A 394 -11.09 46.40 -29.00
C LEU A 394 -11.29 47.88 -29.36
N ALA A 395 -11.96 48.17 -30.48
CA ALA A 395 -12.19 49.54 -30.95
C ALA A 395 -13.25 50.29 -30.12
N ASP A 396 -14.28 49.59 -29.64
CA ASP A 396 -15.36 50.16 -28.80
C ASP A 396 -14.98 50.28 -27.31
N MET A 397 -13.90 49.62 -26.86
CA MET A 397 -13.43 49.67 -25.47
C MET A 397 -12.39 50.76 -25.25
N THR A 398 -12.70 51.72 -24.37
CA THR A 398 -11.69 52.63 -23.81
C THR A 398 -10.56 51.80 -23.19
N LEU A 399 -9.29 52.15 -23.43
CA LEU A 399 -8.09 51.47 -22.88
C LEU A 399 -8.27 51.06 -21.40
N LEU A 400 -8.94 51.91 -20.61
CA LEU A 400 -9.24 51.69 -19.21
C LEU A 400 -10.15 50.49 -18.91
N LYS A 401 -11.18 50.22 -19.74
CA LYS A 401 -12.05 49.04 -19.60
C LYS A 401 -11.31 47.75 -19.98
N MET A 402 -10.40 47.83 -20.94
CA MET A 402 -9.56 46.70 -21.36
C MET A 402 -8.59 46.30 -20.23
N PHE A 403 -7.89 47.27 -19.64
CA PHE A 403 -7.02 47.03 -18.47
C PHE A 403 -7.82 46.58 -17.24
N GLY A 404 -8.99 47.18 -16.99
CA GLY A 404 -9.87 46.78 -15.89
C GLY A 404 -10.37 45.34 -16.01
N GLY A 405 -10.79 44.93 -17.22
CA GLY A 405 -11.21 43.56 -17.50
C GLY A 405 -10.07 42.54 -17.36
N LEU A 406 -8.88 42.87 -17.88
CA LEU A 406 -7.68 42.04 -17.72
C LEU A 406 -7.28 41.90 -16.26
N LEU A 407 -7.28 43.00 -15.50
CA LEU A 407 -6.99 43.00 -14.08
C LEU A 407 -8.01 42.16 -13.29
N ALA A 408 -9.30 42.30 -13.60
CA ALA A 408 -10.36 41.51 -12.98
C ALA A 408 -10.18 40.01 -13.25
N ALA A 409 -9.84 39.61 -14.49
CA ALA A 409 -9.57 38.21 -14.84
C ALA A 409 -8.34 37.65 -14.09
N VAL A 410 -7.25 38.44 -14.03
CA VAL A 410 -6.04 38.09 -13.27
C VAL A 410 -6.37 37.91 -11.78
N LEU A 411 -7.12 38.84 -11.19
CA LEU A 411 -7.55 38.77 -9.79
C LEU A 411 -8.49 37.59 -9.51
N ALA A 412 -9.43 37.30 -10.42
CA ALA A 412 -10.36 36.17 -10.29
C ALA A 412 -9.66 34.81 -10.21
N VAL A 413 -8.53 34.65 -10.93
CA VAL A 413 -7.70 33.42 -10.85
C VAL A 413 -6.79 33.44 -9.62
N MET A 414 -6.23 34.59 -9.28
CA MET A 414 -5.27 34.77 -8.19
C MET A 414 -5.88 34.63 -6.80
N LEU A 415 -7.04 35.23 -6.58
CA LEU A 415 -7.62 35.43 -5.26
C LEU A 415 -8.01 34.09 -4.61
N PRO A 416 -8.70 33.15 -5.30
CA PRO A 416 -8.96 31.81 -4.76
C PRO A 416 -7.68 31.03 -4.45
N ALA A 417 -6.69 31.06 -5.35
CA ALA A 417 -5.42 30.36 -5.16
C ALA A 417 -4.65 30.88 -3.94
N THR A 418 -4.66 32.21 -3.75
CA THR A 418 -4.02 32.88 -2.62
C THR A 418 -4.71 32.53 -1.30
N ILE A 419 -6.05 32.52 -1.27
CA ILE A 419 -6.83 32.14 -0.08
C ILE A 419 -6.53 30.69 0.31
N VAL A 420 -6.61 29.75 -0.64
CA VAL A 420 -6.33 28.33 -0.39
C VAL A 420 -4.90 28.13 0.12
N ALA A 421 -3.93 28.81 -0.51
CA ALA A 421 -2.54 28.73 -0.08
C ALA A 421 -2.33 29.32 1.32
N TYR A 422 -2.96 30.45 1.64
CA TYR A 422 -2.92 31.03 2.98
C TYR A 422 -3.51 30.08 4.04
N ILE A 423 -4.66 29.46 3.75
CA ILE A 423 -5.29 28.48 4.64
C ILE A 423 -4.38 27.26 4.83
N LYS A 424 -3.81 26.71 3.77
CA LYS A 424 -2.87 25.57 3.88
C LYS A 424 -1.61 25.94 4.66
N LEU A 425 -0.99 27.08 4.36
CA LEU A 425 0.25 27.54 5.02
C LEU A 425 0.07 27.83 6.51
N SER A 426 -1.09 28.37 6.90
CA SER A 426 -1.45 28.64 8.31
C SER A 426 -1.84 27.38 9.10
N LYS A 427 -2.18 26.29 8.41
CA LYS A 427 -2.51 24.98 8.97
C LYS A 427 -1.40 23.95 8.79
N ARG A 428 -0.16 24.38 8.53
CA ARG A 428 0.99 23.48 8.46
C ARG A 428 1.28 22.88 9.82
N ASP A 429 1.30 21.56 9.91
CA ASP A 429 1.38 20.83 11.17
C ASP A 429 2.50 19.78 11.13
N LEU A 430 3.44 19.89 12.08
CA LEU A 430 4.55 18.94 12.23
C LEU A 430 4.10 17.64 12.90
N SER A 431 3.01 17.65 13.68
CA SER A 431 2.58 16.45 14.42
C SER A 431 2.32 15.29 13.47
N ALA A 432 1.66 15.57 12.34
CA ALA A 432 1.35 14.60 11.31
C ALA A 432 2.59 13.94 10.65
N ILE A 433 3.74 14.63 10.63
CA ILE A 433 5.00 14.05 10.15
C ILE A 433 5.53 13.05 11.19
N LEU A 434 5.52 13.44 12.47
CA LEU A 434 6.01 12.59 13.55
C LEU A 434 5.09 11.40 13.83
N GLU A 435 3.76 11.58 13.76
CA GLU A 435 2.75 10.52 13.84
C GLU A 435 2.96 9.46 12.75
N GLY A 436 3.29 9.89 11.52
CA GLY A 436 3.67 8.98 10.44
C GLY A 436 4.92 8.14 10.72
N SER A 437 5.75 8.56 11.68
CA SER A 437 6.94 7.86 12.16
C SER A 437 6.70 7.07 13.45
N GLY A 438 5.45 6.94 13.90
CA GLY A 438 5.06 6.17 15.08
C GLY A 438 5.01 6.96 16.40
N TRP A 439 5.11 8.29 16.36
CA TRP A 439 5.02 9.13 17.56
C TRP A 439 3.58 9.45 17.93
N GLY A 440 3.20 9.25 19.19
CA GLY A 440 1.86 9.54 19.71
C GLY A 440 1.68 11.01 20.09
N ILE A 441 1.56 11.90 19.11
CA ILE A 441 1.41 13.34 19.37
C ILE A 441 -0.07 13.72 19.37
N ASN A 442 -0.58 14.17 20.52
CA ASN A 442 -1.99 14.55 20.67
C ASN A 442 -2.26 16.04 20.42
N ALA A 443 -1.22 16.86 20.32
CA ALA A 443 -1.33 18.31 20.12
C ALA A 443 -0.91 18.71 18.70
N ARG A 444 -1.59 19.72 18.14
CA ARG A 444 -1.20 20.29 16.84
C ARG A 444 0.04 21.15 16.97
N MET A 445 1.09 20.78 16.26
CA MET A 445 2.39 21.45 16.26
C MET A 445 2.50 22.37 15.04
N ARG A 446 1.80 23.51 15.11
CA ARG A 446 1.76 24.45 13.98
C ARG A 446 3.09 25.15 13.76
N LEU A 447 3.49 25.22 12.50
CA LEU A 447 4.72 25.88 12.08
C LEU A 447 4.62 27.41 12.13
N THR A 448 5.46 28.04 12.95
CA THR A 448 5.65 29.49 12.91
C THR A 448 6.51 29.90 11.70
N ARG A 449 6.46 31.19 11.35
CA ARG A 449 7.26 31.74 10.25
C ARG A 449 8.76 31.66 10.55
N PHE A 450 9.17 31.86 11.80
CA PHE A 450 10.58 31.77 12.20
C PHE A 450 11.10 30.33 12.05
N GLN A 451 10.41 29.36 12.64
CA GLN A 451 10.74 27.92 12.50
C GLN A 451 10.79 27.47 11.04
N SER A 452 9.89 28.02 10.22
CA SER A 452 9.88 27.71 8.78
C SER A 452 11.21 28.06 8.11
N TYR A 453 11.85 29.17 8.50
CA TYR A 453 13.16 29.54 7.98
C TYR A 453 14.28 28.72 8.62
N THR A 454 14.17 28.35 9.89
CA THR A 454 15.17 27.47 10.53
C THR A 454 15.26 26.13 9.81
N PHE A 455 14.13 25.45 9.61
CA PHE A 455 14.09 24.11 8.99
C PHE A 455 14.43 24.08 7.51
N THR A 456 14.24 25.19 6.79
CA THR A 456 14.64 25.31 5.39
C THR A 456 15.20 26.70 5.17
N HIS A 457 16.50 26.81 4.95
CA HIS A 457 17.13 28.08 4.59
C HIS A 457 18.15 27.92 3.47
N GLN A 458 18.38 29.03 2.78
CA GLN A 458 19.48 29.16 1.83
C GLN A 458 20.63 29.89 2.53
N PRO A 459 21.82 29.27 2.68
CA PRO A 459 22.96 29.93 3.28
C PRO A 459 23.37 31.14 2.44
N ALA A 460 23.91 32.17 3.10
CA ALA A 460 24.52 33.29 2.38
C ALA A 460 25.73 32.79 1.59
N TYR A 461 25.95 33.40 0.42
CA TYR A 461 27.18 33.12 -0.33
C TYR A 461 28.40 33.60 0.48
N PRO A 462 29.54 32.88 0.42
CA PRO A 462 30.76 33.30 1.08
C PRO A 462 31.18 34.73 0.68
N PRO A 463 31.78 35.51 1.61
CA PRO A 463 32.29 36.84 1.30
C PRO A 463 33.31 36.77 0.15
N GLY A 464 33.20 37.69 -0.81
CA GLY A 464 34.06 37.72 -1.99
C GLY A 464 33.60 36.89 -3.20
N SER A 465 32.45 36.20 -3.11
CA SER A 465 31.85 35.46 -4.23
C SER A 465 31.54 36.37 -5.44
N LYS A 466 32.15 36.06 -6.60
CA LYS A 466 31.94 36.74 -7.90
C LYS A 466 31.03 35.89 -8.80
N GLY A 467 30.32 36.51 -9.75
CA GLY A 467 29.49 35.81 -10.75
C GLY A 467 28.06 35.43 -10.29
N VAL A 468 27.69 35.70 -9.03
CA VAL A 468 26.32 35.45 -8.55
C VAL A 468 25.37 36.49 -9.12
N ARG A 469 24.53 36.09 -10.08
CA ARG A 469 23.52 36.96 -10.72
C ARG A 469 22.41 37.31 -9.72
N ARG A 470 22.67 38.29 -8.84
CA ARG A 470 21.68 38.82 -7.89
C ARG A 470 20.56 39.50 -8.67
N ARG A 471 19.48 38.76 -8.93
CA ARG A 471 18.29 39.20 -9.67
C ARG A 471 17.44 40.26 -8.94
N ARG A 472 18.02 40.98 -7.97
CA ARG A 472 17.35 42.00 -7.15
C ARG A 472 16.67 43.07 -8.01
N TRP A 473 17.31 43.49 -9.10
CA TRP A 473 16.76 44.51 -10.00
C TRP A 473 15.41 44.12 -10.64
N ARG A 474 15.16 42.84 -10.92
CA ARG A 474 13.85 42.38 -11.42
C ARG A 474 12.72 42.56 -10.40
N PHE A 475 13.03 42.40 -9.11
CA PHE A 475 12.05 42.65 -8.04
C PHE A 475 11.80 44.14 -7.82
N TRP A 476 12.83 44.98 -7.94
CA TRP A 476 12.67 46.45 -7.93
C TRP A 476 11.84 46.94 -9.10
N MET A 477 12.09 46.43 -10.32
CA MET A 477 11.30 46.73 -11.51
C MET A 477 9.83 46.29 -11.36
N LEU A 478 9.58 45.06 -10.88
CA LEU A 478 8.22 44.57 -10.68
C LEU A 478 7.49 45.37 -9.59
N GLY A 479 8.17 45.72 -8.50
CA GLY A 479 7.64 46.57 -7.43
C GLY A 479 7.30 47.97 -7.93
N LEU A 480 8.17 48.57 -8.74
CA LEU A 480 7.95 49.87 -9.36
C LEU A 480 6.73 49.85 -10.30
N VAL A 481 6.57 48.80 -11.11
CA VAL A 481 5.39 48.61 -11.97
C VAL A 481 4.11 48.50 -11.15
N VAL A 482 4.12 47.73 -10.05
CA VAL A 482 2.95 47.60 -9.16
C VAL A 482 2.61 48.93 -8.50
N VAL A 483 3.61 49.69 -8.03
CA VAL A 483 3.40 51.03 -7.44
C VAL A 483 2.83 52.00 -8.48
N ILE A 484 3.33 51.99 -9.71
CA ILE A 484 2.80 52.83 -10.80
C ILE A 484 1.34 52.48 -11.09
N VAL A 485 1.00 51.19 -11.13
CA VAL A 485 -0.39 50.73 -11.34
C VAL A 485 -1.30 51.17 -10.18
N ILE A 486 -0.84 51.08 -8.94
CA ILE A 486 -1.60 51.53 -7.75
C ILE A 486 -1.78 53.05 -7.77
N LEU A 487 -0.74 53.82 -8.06
CA LEU A 487 -0.82 55.28 -8.15
C LEU A 487 -1.74 55.73 -9.28
N TYR A 488 -1.74 55.02 -10.41
CA TYR A 488 -2.64 55.30 -11.53
C TYR A 488 -4.10 54.96 -11.21
N ALA A 489 -4.33 53.85 -10.51
CA ALA A 489 -5.67 53.47 -10.03
C ALA A 489 -6.21 54.45 -8.97
N LEU A 490 -5.35 54.92 -8.05
CA LEU A 490 -5.70 55.95 -7.07
C LEU A 490 -5.96 57.31 -7.75
N GLY A 491 -5.14 57.69 -8.73
CA GLY A 491 -5.37 58.90 -9.53
C GLY A 491 -6.69 58.87 -10.30
N TRP A 492 -7.08 57.70 -10.81
CA TRP A 492 -8.39 57.50 -11.43
C TRP A 492 -9.55 57.60 -10.43
N TYR A 493 -9.42 56.98 -9.25
CA TYR A 493 -10.44 57.04 -8.19
C TYR A 493 -10.65 58.47 -7.68
N TYR A 494 -9.57 59.20 -7.38
CA TYR A 494 -9.65 60.60 -6.96
C TYR A 494 -10.06 61.55 -8.11
N GLY A 495 -9.69 61.24 -9.36
CA GLY A 495 -10.10 62.01 -10.54
C GLY A 495 -11.59 61.88 -10.88
N GLN A 496 -12.28 60.82 -10.41
CA GLN A 496 -13.74 60.70 -10.52
C GLN A 496 -14.50 61.44 -9.42
N TRP A 497 -13.89 61.70 -8.26
CA TRP A 497 -14.49 62.46 -7.16
C TRP A 497 -14.22 63.97 -7.23
N GLY A 498 -13.30 64.39 -8.09
CA GLY A 498 -12.93 65.80 -8.31
C GLY A 498 -13.62 66.48 -9.51
N LYS A 499 -14.69 65.88 -10.05
CA LYS A 499 -15.54 66.50 -11.09
C LYS A 499 -16.96 66.71 -10.59
#